data_AF-A0A4R8GA12-F1
#
_entry.id   AF-A0A4R8GA12-F1
#
_cell.length_a   1.000
_cell.length_b   1.000
_cell.length_c   1.000
_cell.angle_alpha   90.00
_cell.angle_beta   90.00
_cell.angle_gamma   90.00
#
_symmetry.space_group_name_H-M   'P 1'
#
loop_
_entity.id
_entity.type
_entity.pdbx_description
1 polymer ?
#
loop_
_entity_poly.entity_id
_entity_poly.type
_entity_poly.pdbx_seq_one_letter_code
_entity_poly.pdbx_strand_id
1 'polypeptide(L)'
;MIAALCSAILILAGCNQSEEQIVEDEDKNNPSTEEQREETEKAPEDNKKITEEVGLGDIRDLFTKAYGENKNNDEIARFNGDSMLEEFETHRAIKVEMQFKNMEKDMSNEEVLAFIEKRIPKDAEEVNRFKEDNNQREIIEYKSELLKEALSYEVYEGEETGTFTVLLTSSEEDYVNATLSIGHSDQGA
;
A
#
# COMPACT_ATOMS: atom_id res chain seq x y z
N MET A 1 -13.87 37.41 -66.53
CA MET A 1 -12.50 37.95 -66.64
C MET A 1 -12.23 38.74 -65.37
N ILE A 2 -10.98 38.75 -64.86
CA ILE A 2 -10.48 39.40 -63.61
C ILE A 2 -10.62 38.44 -62.39
N ALA A 3 -9.56 37.70 -61.99
CA ALA A 3 -8.36 38.11 -61.23
C ALA A 3 -8.73 38.59 -59.81
N ALA A 4 -8.41 37.89 -58.71
CA ALA A 4 -7.11 37.65 -58.08
C ALA A 4 -7.12 38.28 -56.67
N LEU A 5 -6.63 37.50 -55.70
CA LEU A 5 -5.98 37.86 -54.42
C LEU A 5 -6.37 39.15 -53.69
N CYS A 6 -6.68 39.04 -52.39
CA CYS A 6 -5.71 39.39 -51.34
C CYS A 6 -6.26 39.14 -49.92
N SER A 7 -5.36 38.62 -49.09
CA SER A 7 -5.50 38.36 -47.66
C SER A 7 -5.87 39.58 -46.82
N ALA A 8 -6.59 39.35 -45.72
CA ALA A 8 -6.31 39.98 -44.44
C ALA A 8 -6.99 39.19 -43.30
N ILE A 9 -6.17 38.66 -42.40
CA ILE A 9 -6.56 38.13 -41.09
C ILE A 9 -6.82 39.32 -40.16
N LEU A 10 -7.87 39.28 -39.34
CA LEU A 10 -7.92 39.99 -38.06
C LEU A 10 -8.85 39.27 -37.09
N ILE A 11 -8.25 38.85 -35.98
CA ILE A 11 -8.82 38.16 -34.83
C ILE A 11 -9.58 39.18 -33.97
N LEU A 12 -10.81 38.86 -33.54
CA LEU A 12 -11.35 39.39 -32.30
C LEU A 12 -12.07 38.29 -31.52
N ALA A 13 -11.61 38.16 -30.27
CA ALA A 13 -12.09 37.23 -29.26
C ALA A 13 -13.55 37.48 -28.89
N GLY A 14 -14.25 36.38 -28.59
CA GLY A 14 -15.55 36.37 -27.92
C GLY A 14 -15.71 35.00 -27.25
N CYS A 15 -15.50 34.99 -25.93
CA CYS A 15 -15.43 33.83 -25.05
C CYS A 15 -16.66 32.92 -25.14
N ASN A 16 -16.43 31.60 -25.23
CA ASN A 16 -17.22 30.61 -24.49
C ASN A 16 -16.58 29.22 -24.61
N GLN A 17 -16.02 28.71 -23.51
CA GLN A 17 -15.74 27.29 -23.22
C GLN A 17 -15.14 27.27 -21.80
N SER A 18 -15.92 26.98 -20.76
CA SER A 18 -16.30 25.66 -20.24
C SER A 18 -15.08 24.81 -19.85
N GLU A 19 -14.92 24.65 -18.53
CA GLU A 19 -14.40 23.49 -17.77
C GLU A 19 -13.09 22.79 -18.20
N GLU A 20 -12.31 22.42 -17.18
CA GLU A 20 -11.14 21.51 -17.21
C GLU A 20 -9.81 22.06 -17.76
N GLN A 21 -9.04 22.67 -16.87
CA GLN A 21 -7.59 22.42 -16.76
C GLN A 21 -7.11 22.96 -15.41
N ILE A 22 -7.33 22.19 -14.34
CA ILE A 22 -6.51 22.30 -13.14
C ILE A 22 -5.26 21.50 -13.48
N VAL A 23 -4.30 22.19 -14.08
CA VAL A 23 -2.96 21.67 -14.33
C VAL A 23 -2.27 21.61 -12.97
N GLU A 24 -1.74 20.44 -12.65
CA GLU A 24 -0.76 20.19 -11.62
C GLU A 24 0.46 21.10 -11.85
N ASP A 25 0.45 22.29 -11.23
CA ASP A 25 1.68 22.99 -10.92
C ASP A 25 2.15 22.47 -9.56
N GLU A 26 2.70 21.25 -9.55
CA GLU A 26 3.58 20.81 -8.45
C GLU A 26 4.75 21.80 -8.36
N ASP A 27 4.87 22.43 -7.19
CA ASP A 27 5.96 23.34 -6.85
C ASP A 27 7.28 22.57 -6.81
N LYS A 28 7.98 22.54 -7.94
CA LYS A 28 9.29 21.88 -8.15
C LYS A 28 10.44 22.46 -7.34
N ASN A 29 10.20 23.37 -6.39
CA ASN A 29 11.24 23.98 -5.56
C ASN A 29 10.95 23.87 -4.07
N ASN A 30 10.06 22.98 -3.63
CA ASN A 30 9.94 22.65 -2.21
C ASN A 30 11.06 21.65 -1.82
N PRO A 31 12.10 22.06 -1.07
CA PRO A 31 13.21 21.18 -0.72
C PRO A 31 12.79 19.98 0.16
N SER A 32 11.58 19.99 0.73
CA SER A 32 11.09 18.83 1.49
C SER A 32 10.67 17.66 0.59
N THR A 33 10.39 17.88 -0.70
CA THR A 33 9.87 16.85 -1.61
C THR A 33 10.98 16.11 -2.36
N GLU A 34 12.15 16.73 -2.55
CA GLU A 34 13.25 16.17 -3.33
C GLU A 34 14.15 15.25 -2.49
N GLU A 35 14.42 15.57 -1.22
CA GLU A 35 15.13 14.67 -0.29
C GLU A 35 14.28 13.42 0.05
N GLN A 36 12.95 13.56 0.21
CA GLN A 36 12.05 12.43 0.42
C GLN A 36 11.92 11.53 -0.84
N ARG A 37 11.99 12.12 -2.05
CA ARG A 37 12.09 11.35 -3.31
C ARG A 37 13.42 10.60 -3.44
N GLU A 38 14.55 11.22 -3.10
CA GLU A 38 15.86 10.54 -3.23
C GLU A 38 16.03 9.34 -2.29
N GLU A 39 15.49 9.38 -1.06
CA GLU A 39 15.48 8.22 -0.16
C GLU A 39 14.52 7.10 -0.60
N THR A 40 13.44 7.45 -1.32
CA THR A 40 12.47 6.49 -1.89
C THR A 40 12.79 6.06 -3.33
N GLU A 41 13.89 6.55 -3.92
CA GLU A 41 14.33 6.17 -5.28
C GLU A 41 15.46 5.12 -5.29
N LYS A 42 16.28 5.04 -4.23
CA LYS A 42 17.37 4.05 -4.17
C LYS A 42 16.86 2.71 -3.64
N ALA A 43 16.50 1.83 -4.58
CA ALA A 43 16.15 0.44 -4.29
C ALA A 43 17.13 -0.19 -3.27
N PRO A 44 16.61 -0.84 -2.21
CA PRO A 44 17.43 -1.41 -1.15
C PRO A 44 18.43 -2.41 -1.73
N GLU A 45 19.66 -2.43 -1.21
CA GLU A 45 20.67 -3.40 -1.67
C GLU A 45 20.24 -4.86 -1.44
N ASP A 46 19.34 -5.08 -0.46
CA ASP A 46 18.80 -6.39 -0.14
C ASP A 46 17.36 -6.57 -0.63
N ASN A 47 17.22 -7.11 -1.84
CA ASN A 47 15.95 -7.51 -2.45
C ASN A 47 15.37 -8.83 -1.90
N LYS A 48 15.75 -9.23 -0.68
CA LYS A 48 15.30 -10.47 -0.05
C LYS A 48 13.80 -10.43 0.24
N LYS A 49 13.11 -11.43 -0.31
CA LYS A 49 11.73 -11.78 0.03
C LYS A 49 11.70 -12.57 1.34
N ILE A 50 10.99 -12.07 2.35
CA ILE A 50 10.90 -12.68 3.69
C ILE A 50 9.64 -13.51 3.90
N THR A 51 8.64 -13.37 3.02
CA THR A 51 7.36 -14.09 3.03
C THR A 51 7.33 -15.26 2.04
N GLU A 52 6.32 -16.14 2.11
CA GLU A 52 6.09 -17.17 1.09
C GLU A 52 5.47 -16.59 -0.18
N GLU A 53 4.45 -15.74 -0.03
CA GLU A 53 3.81 -14.92 -1.05
C GLU A 53 3.94 -13.45 -0.65
N VAL A 54 4.16 -12.56 -1.63
CA VAL A 54 4.53 -11.17 -1.35
C VAL A 54 3.58 -10.51 -0.36
N GLY A 55 4.15 -9.91 0.69
CA GLY A 55 3.41 -9.44 1.86
C GLY A 55 4.23 -8.52 2.75
N LEU A 56 3.97 -8.54 4.05
CA LEU A 56 4.56 -7.61 5.01
C LEU A 56 6.10 -7.68 5.02
N GLY A 57 6.76 -6.53 4.94
CA GLY A 57 8.21 -6.37 4.94
C GLY A 57 8.92 -6.68 3.60
N ASP A 58 8.20 -7.16 2.59
CA ASP A 58 8.76 -7.33 1.24
C ASP A 58 8.83 -6.00 0.48
N ILE A 59 9.72 -5.93 -0.50
CA ILE A 59 9.94 -4.73 -1.32
C ILE A 59 8.85 -4.57 -2.40
N ARG A 60 8.56 -3.32 -2.77
CA ARG A 60 7.57 -2.96 -3.81
C ARG A 60 7.74 -3.72 -5.12
N ASP A 61 8.98 -3.89 -5.59
CA ASP A 61 9.28 -4.59 -6.86
C ASP A 61 8.77 -6.04 -6.88
N LEU A 62 8.72 -6.70 -5.72
CA LEU A 62 8.19 -8.06 -5.63
C LEU A 62 6.68 -8.09 -5.82
N PHE A 63 5.96 -7.08 -5.30
CA PHE A 63 4.52 -6.92 -5.53
C PHE A 63 4.22 -6.65 -7.00
N THR A 64 4.96 -5.72 -7.62
CA THR A 64 4.82 -5.42 -9.06
C THR A 64 5.05 -6.67 -9.91
N LYS A 65 6.04 -7.47 -9.56
CA LYS A 65 6.32 -8.74 -10.25
C LYS A 65 5.20 -9.79 -10.07
N ALA A 66 4.54 -9.79 -8.91
CA ALA A 66 3.50 -10.77 -8.59
C ALA A 66 2.13 -10.40 -9.19
N TYR A 67 1.75 -9.11 -9.15
CA TYR A 67 0.39 -8.66 -9.45
C TYR A 67 0.29 -7.69 -10.63
N GLY A 68 1.40 -7.30 -11.23
CA GLY A 68 1.44 -6.31 -12.32
C GLY A 68 1.66 -4.89 -11.82
N GLU A 69 1.51 -3.90 -12.70
CA GLU A 69 1.79 -2.50 -12.37
C GLU A 69 0.83 -1.95 -11.32
N ASN A 70 1.39 -1.12 -10.43
CA ASN A 70 0.63 -0.37 -9.42
C ASN A 70 -0.38 0.56 -10.11
N LYS A 71 -1.63 0.59 -9.62
CA LYS A 71 -2.69 1.46 -10.13
C LYS A 71 -2.81 2.81 -9.41
N ASN A 72 -1.91 3.12 -8.48
CA ASN A 72 -1.93 4.32 -7.65
C ASN A 72 -0.52 4.95 -7.54
N ASN A 73 -0.21 5.69 -6.47
CA ASN A 73 1.10 6.30 -6.26
C ASN A 73 2.09 5.36 -5.54
N ASP A 74 3.35 5.78 -5.43
CA ASP A 74 4.43 4.95 -4.88
C ASP A 74 4.27 4.62 -3.38
N GLU A 75 3.73 5.53 -2.58
CA GLU A 75 3.56 5.35 -1.13
C GLU A 75 2.40 4.41 -0.78
N ILE A 76 1.29 4.52 -1.52
CA ILE A 76 0.07 3.71 -1.34
C ILE A 76 -0.23 2.98 -2.64
N ALA A 77 0.24 1.73 -2.74
CA ALA A 77 0.00 0.91 -3.90
C ALA A 77 -1.33 0.15 -3.81
N ARG A 78 -1.91 -0.17 -4.97
CA ARG A 78 -3.05 -1.08 -5.08
C ARG A 78 -2.70 -2.24 -5.98
N PHE A 79 -2.80 -3.46 -5.43
CA PHE A 79 -2.56 -4.71 -6.16
C PHE A 79 -3.79 -5.62 -6.13
N ASN A 80 -3.74 -6.69 -6.93
CA ASN A 80 -4.79 -7.73 -7.02
C ASN A 80 -6.21 -7.18 -7.29
N GLY A 81 -6.36 -6.31 -8.28
CA GLY A 81 -7.68 -5.78 -8.64
C GLY A 81 -8.30 -4.85 -7.58
N ASP A 82 -7.45 -4.10 -6.86
CA ASP A 82 -7.83 -3.16 -5.79
C ASP A 82 -8.30 -3.86 -4.49
N SER A 83 -8.18 -5.19 -4.40
CA SER A 83 -8.49 -5.96 -3.20
C SER A 83 -7.33 -5.95 -2.18
N MET A 84 -6.15 -5.50 -2.58
CA MET A 84 -4.98 -5.33 -1.72
C MET A 84 -4.50 -3.88 -1.79
N LEU A 85 -4.25 -3.30 -0.61
CA LEU A 85 -3.71 -1.96 -0.43
C LEU A 85 -2.44 -2.05 0.41
N GLU A 86 -1.35 -1.47 -0.08
CA GLU A 86 -0.04 -1.59 0.54
C GLU A 86 0.57 -0.22 0.79
N GLU A 87 1.03 -0.01 2.01
CA GLU A 87 1.77 1.17 2.41
C GLU A 87 3.25 0.81 2.50
N PHE A 88 4.09 1.60 1.83
CA PHE A 88 5.52 1.37 1.77
C PHE A 88 6.28 2.50 2.46
N GLU A 89 7.26 2.13 3.28
CA GLU A 89 8.27 3.04 3.82
C GLU A 89 9.65 2.45 3.57
N THR A 90 10.62 3.29 3.16
CA THR A 90 11.97 2.83 2.78
C THR A 90 11.95 1.63 1.79
N HIS A 91 11.01 1.63 0.85
CA HIS A 91 10.74 0.59 -0.16
C HIS A 91 10.11 -0.72 0.33
N ARG A 92 9.87 -0.90 1.62
CA ARG A 92 9.29 -2.14 2.18
C ARG A 92 7.86 -1.92 2.66
N ALA A 93 7.01 -2.93 2.47
CA ALA A 93 5.63 -2.87 2.91
C ALA A 93 5.57 -2.84 4.46
N ILE A 94 5.12 -1.74 5.03
CA ILE A 94 4.89 -1.58 6.47
C ILE A 94 3.44 -1.91 6.86
N LYS A 95 2.54 -1.89 5.86
CA LYS A 95 1.13 -2.24 6.04
C LYS A 95 0.57 -2.90 4.79
N VAL A 96 -0.24 -3.94 4.97
CA VAL A 96 -0.95 -4.66 3.90
C VAL A 96 -2.40 -4.86 4.33
N GLU A 97 -3.33 -4.20 3.65
CA GLU A 97 -4.77 -4.39 3.85
C GLU A 97 -5.34 -5.28 2.76
N MET A 98 -6.24 -6.20 3.14
CA MET A 98 -6.80 -7.20 2.25
C MET A 98 -8.32 -7.25 2.38
N GLN A 99 -9.03 -6.87 1.33
CA GLN A 99 -10.49 -6.83 1.29
C GLN A 99 -11.03 -8.09 0.61
N PHE A 100 -11.32 -9.13 1.39
CA PHE A 100 -11.67 -10.45 0.87
C PHE A 100 -12.96 -10.46 0.03
N LYS A 101 -13.91 -9.57 0.32
CA LYS A 101 -15.14 -9.41 -0.49
C LYS A 101 -14.90 -8.92 -1.91
N ASN A 102 -13.73 -8.31 -2.17
CA ASN A 102 -13.37 -7.77 -3.48
C ASN A 102 -12.45 -8.72 -4.26
N MET A 103 -12.11 -9.88 -3.69
CA MET A 103 -11.31 -10.88 -4.40
C MET A 103 -12.17 -11.65 -5.40
N GLU A 104 -11.54 -12.19 -6.45
CA GLU A 104 -12.24 -12.93 -7.51
C GLU A 104 -12.96 -14.19 -7.02
N LYS A 105 -12.54 -14.74 -5.88
CA LYS A 105 -13.05 -15.96 -5.29
C LYS A 105 -13.43 -15.72 -3.83
N ASP A 106 -14.64 -16.13 -3.47
CA ASP A 106 -15.06 -16.23 -2.07
C ASP A 106 -14.18 -17.26 -1.34
N MET A 107 -13.72 -16.88 -0.16
CA MET A 107 -12.86 -17.70 0.70
C MET A 107 -13.57 -17.99 2.01
N SER A 108 -13.48 -19.24 2.46
CA SER A 108 -13.80 -19.60 3.85
C SER A 108 -12.82 -18.97 4.83
N ASN A 109 -13.17 -18.90 6.12
CA ASN A 109 -12.26 -18.39 7.15
C ASN A 109 -10.93 -19.16 7.21
N GLU A 110 -10.94 -20.47 6.96
CA GLU A 110 -9.72 -21.28 6.90
C GLU A 110 -8.83 -20.87 5.71
N GLU A 111 -9.44 -20.65 4.54
CA GLU A 111 -8.74 -20.17 3.36
C GLU A 111 -8.20 -18.75 3.55
N VAL A 112 -8.94 -17.87 4.24
CA VAL A 112 -8.49 -16.52 4.61
C VAL A 112 -7.25 -16.58 5.50
N LEU A 113 -7.28 -17.40 6.56
CA LEU A 113 -6.14 -17.53 7.47
C LEU A 113 -4.91 -18.09 6.74
N ALA A 114 -5.08 -19.12 5.91
CA ALA A 114 -3.99 -19.66 5.10
C ALA A 114 -3.46 -18.64 4.06
N PHE A 115 -4.32 -17.77 3.53
CA PHE A 115 -3.93 -16.69 2.62
C PHE A 115 -3.07 -15.65 3.31
N ILE A 116 -3.41 -15.30 4.57
CA ILE A 116 -2.65 -14.38 5.42
C ILE A 116 -1.32 -14.99 5.84
N GLU A 117 -1.30 -16.25 6.26
CA GLU A 117 -0.10 -16.94 6.74
C GLU A 117 1.03 -16.92 5.70
N LYS A 118 0.70 -17.01 4.42
CA LYS A 118 1.71 -16.91 3.35
C LYS A 118 2.30 -15.51 3.17
N ARG A 119 1.62 -14.47 3.66
CA ARG A 119 1.94 -13.05 3.48
C ARG A 119 2.53 -12.40 4.75
N ILE A 120 2.67 -13.15 5.83
CA ILE A 120 3.48 -12.77 6.99
C ILE A 120 4.93 -13.30 6.82
N PRO A 121 5.91 -12.76 7.58
CA PRO A 121 7.28 -13.30 7.58
C PRO A 121 7.31 -14.80 7.91
N LYS A 122 8.19 -15.56 7.24
CA LYS A 122 8.27 -17.03 7.39
C LYS A 122 8.66 -17.51 8.79
N ASP A 123 9.30 -16.66 9.57
CA ASP A 123 9.73 -16.92 10.94
C ASP A 123 8.80 -16.29 11.97
N ALA A 124 7.61 -15.82 11.56
CA ALA A 124 6.67 -15.21 12.46
C ALA A 124 6.22 -16.18 13.56
N GLU A 125 6.39 -15.75 14.81
CA GLU A 125 5.93 -16.47 15.99
C GLU A 125 4.76 -15.71 16.61
N GLU A 126 3.60 -16.38 16.74
CA GLU A 126 2.44 -15.81 17.43
C GLU A 126 2.75 -15.62 18.92
N VAL A 127 2.63 -14.39 19.40
CA VAL A 127 2.87 -14.02 20.81
C VAL A 127 1.56 -13.93 21.57
N ASN A 128 0.50 -13.44 20.91
CA ASN A 128 -0.79 -13.19 21.54
C ASN A 128 -1.93 -13.20 20.52
N ARG A 129 -3.13 -13.49 20.99
CA ARG A 129 -4.37 -13.48 20.19
C ARG A 129 -5.56 -13.15 21.06
N PHE A 130 -6.33 -12.15 20.67
CA PHE A 130 -7.51 -11.72 21.42
C PHE A 130 -8.60 -11.17 20.49
N LYS A 131 -9.83 -11.08 21.03
CA LYS A 131 -11.01 -10.59 20.30
C LYS A 131 -11.57 -9.35 20.97
N GLU A 132 -12.05 -8.43 20.15
CA GLU A 132 -12.67 -7.17 20.55
C GLU A 132 -14.01 -6.97 19.84
N ASP A 133 -14.73 -5.90 20.19
CA ASP A 133 -15.97 -5.47 19.52
C ASP A 133 -17.01 -6.60 19.36
N ASN A 134 -17.33 -7.29 20.46
CA ASN A 134 -18.25 -8.44 20.46
C ASN A 134 -17.84 -9.56 19.48
N ASN A 135 -16.53 -9.83 19.36
CA ASN A 135 -15.93 -10.80 18.44
C ASN A 135 -15.96 -10.39 16.96
N GLN A 136 -16.25 -9.12 16.65
CA GLN A 136 -16.15 -8.60 15.27
C GLN A 136 -14.71 -8.29 14.86
N ARG A 137 -13.80 -8.13 15.83
CA ARG A 137 -12.37 -7.93 15.59
C ARG A 137 -11.57 -8.99 16.30
N GLU A 138 -10.58 -9.54 15.62
CA GLU A 138 -9.60 -10.45 16.18
C GLU A 138 -8.21 -9.91 15.86
N ILE A 139 -7.42 -9.69 16.90
CA ILE A 139 -6.06 -9.16 16.81
C ILE A 139 -5.10 -10.29 17.19
N ILE A 140 -4.12 -10.50 16.33
CA ILE A 140 -3.06 -11.49 16.53
C ILE A 140 -1.74 -10.75 16.47
N GLU A 141 -0.93 -10.89 17.51
CA GLU A 141 0.37 -10.22 17.63
C GLU A 141 1.48 -11.23 17.37
N TYR A 142 2.47 -10.82 16.58
CA TYR A 142 3.58 -11.67 16.15
C TYR A 142 4.93 -11.01 16.40
N LYS A 143 5.98 -11.83 16.43
CA LYS A 143 7.39 -11.42 16.38
C LYS A 143 8.11 -12.12 15.22
N SER A 144 9.05 -11.43 14.58
CA SER A 144 9.87 -11.94 13.47
C SER A 144 11.26 -11.30 13.47
N GLU A 145 12.31 -12.11 13.43
CA GLU A 145 13.68 -11.62 13.27
C GLU A 145 13.95 -11.21 11.83
N LEU A 146 13.36 -11.89 10.83
CA LEU A 146 13.45 -11.47 9.43
C LEU A 146 12.87 -10.06 9.20
N LEU A 147 11.77 -9.73 9.86
CA LEU A 147 11.15 -8.41 9.76
C LEU A 147 11.99 -7.34 10.46
N LYS A 148 12.58 -7.67 11.60
CA LYS A 148 13.51 -6.81 12.35
C LYS A 148 14.80 -6.52 11.59
N GLU A 149 15.31 -7.49 10.83
CA GLU A 149 16.46 -7.28 9.95
C GLU A 149 16.10 -6.45 8.72
N ALA A 150 14.87 -6.59 8.22
CA ALA A 150 14.41 -5.95 6.99
C ALA A 150 14.11 -4.45 7.18
N LEU A 151 13.59 -4.05 8.33
CA LEU A 151 13.12 -2.69 8.62
C LEU A 151 13.98 -2.01 9.67
N SER A 152 14.21 -0.71 9.52
CA SER A 152 14.98 0.06 10.50
C SER A 152 14.18 0.31 11.78
N TYR A 153 14.81 0.83 12.83
CA TYR A 153 14.11 1.13 14.08
C TYR A 153 13.12 2.29 13.92
N GLU A 154 13.45 3.24 13.05
CA GLU A 154 12.72 4.49 12.84
C GLU A 154 11.28 4.26 12.36
N VAL A 155 11.06 3.26 11.50
CA VAL A 155 9.72 2.95 10.95
C VAL A 155 8.75 2.39 12.00
N TYR A 156 9.26 1.92 13.15
CA TYR A 156 8.42 1.42 14.25
C TYR A 156 7.97 2.54 15.20
N GLU A 157 8.30 3.80 14.93
CA GLU A 157 7.88 4.97 15.71
C GLU A 157 8.08 4.87 17.24
N GLY A 158 9.08 4.10 17.68
CA GLY A 158 9.41 3.88 19.09
C GLY A 158 8.92 2.57 19.68
N GLU A 159 8.21 1.75 18.91
CA GLU A 159 7.77 0.41 19.29
C GLU A 159 8.88 -0.65 19.19
N GLU A 160 8.57 -1.89 19.61
CA GLU A 160 9.51 -3.00 19.56
C GLU A 160 9.74 -3.46 18.10
N THR A 161 10.98 -3.42 17.63
CA THR A 161 11.32 -3.86 16.26
C THR A 161 11.03 -5.34 16.04
N GLY A 162 10.56 -5.68 14.85
CA GLY A 162 10.23 -7.05 14.48
C GLY A 162 8.87 -7.51 14.99
N THR A 163 8.10 -6.65 15.64
CA THR A 163 6.71 -6.95 15.97
C THR A 163 5.79 -6.54 14.83
N PHE A 164 4.66 -7.23 14.71
CA PHE A 164 3.59 -6.82 13.81
C PHE A 164 2.26 -7.40 14.31
N THR A 165 1.17 -6.86 13.81
CA THR A 165 -0.18 -7.35 14.09
C THR A 165 -0.91 -7.79 12.84
N VAL A 166 -1.80 -8.75 13.02
CA VAL A 166 -2.85 -9.12 12.07
C VAL A 166 -4.19 -8.77 12.72
N LEU A 167 -4.88 -7.77 12.19
CA LEU A 167 -6.24 -7.41 12.56
C LEU A 167 -7.21 -8.04 11.55
N LEU A 168 -7.97 -9.03 12.00
CA LEU A 168 -9.08 -9.64 11.27
C LEU A 168 -10.38 -8.91 11.65
N THR A 169 -11.14 -8.48 10.64
CA THR A 169 -12.50 -7.94 10.85
C THR A 169 -13.52 -8.90 10.27
N SER A 170 -14.54 -9.22 11.06
CA SER A 170 -15.64 -10.10 10.68
C SER A 170 -16.94 -9.34 10.43
N SER A 171 -17.73 -9.84 9.49
CA SER A 171 -19.15 -9.50 9.34
C SER A 171 -19.93 -10.76 9.61
N GLU A 172 -20.72 -10.78 10.68
CA GLU A 172 -21.33 -12.01 11.18
C GLU A 172 -20.24 -13.04 11.58
N GLU A 173 -20.20 -14.20 10.92
CA GLU A 173 -19.24 -15.27 11.21
C GLU A 173 -18.04 -15.28 10.24
N ASP A 174 -18.07 -14.49 9.16
CA ASP A 174 -17.06 -14.52 8.09
C ASP A 174 -16.07 -13.36 8.20
N TYR A 175 -14.79 -13.63 7.99
CA TYR A 175 -13.77 -12.59 7.85
C TYR A 175 -13.95 -11.84 6.53
N VAL A 176 -13.99 -10.51 6.63
CA VAL A 176 -14.24 -9.63 5.47
C VAL A 176 -13.04 -8.74 5.13
N ASN A 177 -12.17 -8.51 6.11
CA ASN A 177 -10.95 -7.72 5.96
C ASN A 177 -9.84 -8.29 6.86
N ALA A 178 -8.60 -8.17 6.41
CA ALA A 178 -7.41 -8.32 7.24
C ALA A 178 -6.46 -7.14 7.03
N THR A 179 -5.92 -6.60 8.11
CA THR A 179 -4.83 -5.62 8.09
C THR A 179 -3.61 -6.22 8.75
N LEU A 180 -2.50 -6.30 8.01
CA LEU A 180 -1.18 -6.58 8.53
C LEU A 180 -0.48 -5.25 8.72
N SER A 181 0.06 -4.98 9.91
CA SER A 181 0.78 -3.73 10.19
C SER A 181 1.97 -4.01 11.08
N ILE A 182 3.11 -3.38 10.80
CA ILE A 182 4.25 -3.39 11.72
C ILE A 182 3.86 -2.77 13.06
N GLY A 183 4.62 -3.14 14.08
CA GLY A 183 4.37 -2.65 15.41
C GLY A 183 3.25 -3.39 16.14
N HIS A 184 2.91 -2.89 17.31
CA HIS A 184 1.71 -3.26 18.02
C HIS A 184 0.52 -2.50 17.43
N SER A 185 -0.67 -3.07 17.57
CA SER A 185 -1.89 -2.34 17.28
C SER A 185 -1.95 -1.16 18.25
N ASP A 186 -1.61 0.02 17.78
CA ASP A 186 -1.89 1.27 18.46
C ASP A 186 -3.42 1.29 18.69
N GLN A 187 -3.82 1.02 19.92
CA GLN A 187 -5.18 1.26 20.35
C GLN A 187 -5.38 2.77 20.18
N GLY A 188 -6.03 3.16 19.08
CA GLY A 188 -6.39 4.54 18.83
C GLY A 188 -6.97 5.14 20.12
N ALA A 189 -6.31 6.18 20.60
CA ALA A 189 -6.72 6.95 21.76
C ALA A 189 -8.15 7.50 21.65
#